data_AF-A0A7Z2VD81-F1
#
_entry.id   AF-A0A7Z2VD81-F1
#
_cell.length_a   1.000
_cell.length_b   1.000
_cell.length_c   1.000
_cell.angle_alpha   90.00
_cell.angle_beta   90.00
_cell.angle_gamma   90.00
#
_symmetry.space_group_name_H-M   'P 1'
#
loop_
_entity.id
_entity.type
_entity.pdbx_description
1 polymer ?
#
loop_
_entity_poly.entity_id
_entity_poly.type
_entity_poly.pdbx_seq_one_letter_code
_entity_poly.pdbx_strand_id
1 'polypeptide(L)'
;MNGKPIWIVAILFISMPFSSQSFSKYKDSNKLDEAAIQIIRDDVRLARQVDFDLAPLRSRADLNGYMSRIPKDSPINALPVSAAKRFFESVEFNEKGVTTFSYQELSGLTASRVYAILSLIAYKARHNPCLGC
;
A
#
# COMPACT_ATOMS: atom_id res chain seq x y z
N MET A 1 -45.75 -65.82 11.86
CA MET A 1 -46.41 -65.90 10.54
C MET A 1 -46.67 -64.46 10.11
N ASN A 2 -45.78 -63.90 9.27
CA ASN A 2 -45.95 -63.70 7.82
C ASN A 2 -46.93 -62.55 7.53
N GLY A 3 -46.60 -61.46 6.82
CA GLY A 3 -45.41 -61.09 6.04
C GLY A 3 -45.58 -59.65 5.54
N LYS A 4 -44.49 -59.02 5.10
CA LYS A 4 -44.54 -57.75 4.35
C LYS A 4 -44.87 -58.03 2.87
N PRO A 5 -45.47 -57.07 2.16
CA PRO A 5 -44.69 -56.51 1.06
C PRO A 5 -44.79 -54.98 0.90
N ILE A 6 -43.65 -54.49 0.41
CA ILE A 6 -43.26 -53.16 -0.06
C ILE A 6 -44.19 -52.67 -1.18
N TRP A 7 -44.62 -51.40 -1.18
CA TRP A 7 -44.86 -50.62 -2.40
C TRP A 7 -44.47 -49.14 -2.22
N ILE A 8 -43.54 -48.75 -3.08
CA ILE A 8 -42.92 -47.44 -3.32
C ILE A 8 -43.95 -46.51 -3.98
N VAL A 9 -44.12 -45.28 -3.48
CA VAL A 9 -44.79 -44.21 -4.26
C VAL A 9 -44.13 -42.85 -4.01
N ALA A 10 -43.60 -42.32 -5.12
CA ALA A 10 -43.41 -40.90 -5.46
C ALA A 10 -42.42 -40.04 -4.65
N ILE A 11 -41.12 -40.28 -4.84
CA ILE A 11 -40.18 -39.16 -4.97
C ILE A 11 -40.35 -38.62 -6.39
N LEU A 12 -41.02 -37.47 -6.52
CA LEU A 12 -41.07 -36.71 -7.75
C LEU A 12 -39.64 -36.34 -8.16
N PHE A 13 -39.19 -36.99 -9.23
CA PHE A 13 -38.05 -36.62 -10.04
C PHE A 13 -38.20 -35.17 -10.51
N ILE A 14 -37.62 -34.22 -9.78
CA ILE A 14 -37.15 -32.97 -10.40
C ILE A 14 -35.77 -33.30 -10.97
N SER A 15 -35.76 -34.03 -12.08
CA SER A 15 -34.61 -34.03 -12.98
C SER A 15 -34.61 -32.73 -13.76
N MET A 16 -34.23 -31.64 -13.09
CA MET A 16 -33.42 -30.66 -13.79
C MET A 16 -32.01 -31.23 -13.79
N PRO A 17 -31.31 -31.27 -14.94
CA PRO A 17 -29.86 -31.32 -14.85
C PRO A 17 -29.50 -30.06 -14.07
N PHE A 18 -29.06 -30.23 -12.83
CA PHE A 18 -28.18 -29.28 -12.18
C PHE A 18 -26.92 -29.32 -13.03
N SER A 19 -26.99 -28.63 -14.18
CA SER A 19 -25.86 -28.29 -14.99
C SER A 19 -25.01 -27.46 -14.05
N SER A 20 -24.08 -28.13 -13.39
CA SER A 20 -22.92 -27.54 -12.77
C SER A 20 -22.18 -26.79 -13.88
N GLN A 21 -22.66 -25.61 -14.23
CA GLN A 21 -21.81 -24.54 -14.71
C GLN A 21 -21.01 -24.11 -13.48
N SER A 22 -20.10 -24.99 -13.04
CA SER A 22 -18.91 -24.54 -12.38
C SER A 22 -18.31 -23.51 -13.32
N PHE A 23 -18.12 -22.29 -12.82
CA PHE A 23 -17.56 -21.14 -13.52
C PHE A 23 -16.12 -21.45 -13.95
N SER A 24 -15.94 -22.35 -14.91
CA SER A 24 -14.66 -22.60 -15.58
C SER A 24 -14.62 -21.73 -16.82
N LYS A 25 -14.39 -20.44 -16.59
CA LYS A 25 -13.92 -19.54 -17.65
C LYS A 25 -12.84 -18.60 -17.12
N TYR A 26 -11.82 -19.19 -16.50
CA TYR A 26 -10.52 -18.55 -16.38
C TYR A 26 -9.65 -19.05 -17.53
N LYS A 27 -9.78 -18.39 -18.68
CA LYS A 27 -8.91 -18.59 -19.84
C LYS A 27 -8.77 -17.23 -20.52
N ASP A 28 -7.71 -16.51 -20.17
CA ASP A 28 -6.87 -15.64 -21.01
C ASP A 28 -6.13 -14.58 -20.14
N SER A 29 -5.19 -15.06 -19.34
CA SER A 29 -4.51 -14.34 -18.25
C SER A 29 -3.23 -13.62 -18.71
N ASN A 30 -3.29 -12.85 -19.80
CA ASN A 30 -2.14 -11.98 -20.16
C ASN A 30 -2.52 -10.61 -20.72
N LYS A 31 -3.79 -10.34 -21.08
CA LYS A 31 -4.19 -9.03 -21.64
C LYS A 31 -5.18 -8.25 -20.76
N LEU A 32 -6.00 -8.94 -19.98
CA LEU A 32 -6.97 -8.32 -19.08
C LEU A 32 -6.33 -7.89 -17.74
N ASP A 33 -5.24 -8.54 -17.34
CA ASP A 33 -4.50 -8.18 -16.13
C ASP A 33 -3.62 -6.94 -16.34
N GLU A 34 -3.19 -6.64 -17.56
CA GLU A 34 -2.31 -5.50 -17.83
C GLU A 34 -3.03 -4.16 -17.62
N ALA A 35 -4.29 -4.06 -18.09
CA ALA A 35 -5.13 -2.90 -17.83
C ALA A 35 -5.45 -2.75 -16.32
N ALA A 36 -5.73 -3.86 -15.63
CA ALA A 36 -5.99 -3.84 -14.19
C ALA A 36 -4.74 -3.47 -13.37
N ILE A 37 -3.57 -4.02 -13.72
CA ILE A 37 -2.28 -3.67 -13.12
C ILE A 37 -1.97 -2.19 -13.36
N GLN A 38 -2.29 -1.68 -14.54
CA GLN A 38 -2.07 -0.27 -14.87
C GLN A 38 -2.97 0.64 -14.03
N ILE A 39 -4.25 0.32 -13.86
CA ILE A 39 -5.16 1.04 -12.97
C ILE A 39 -4.62 1.06 -11.53
N ILE A 40 -4.23 -0.10 -11.00
CA ILE A 40 -3.66 -0.20 -9.65
C ILE A 40 -2.39 0.65 -9.53
N ARG A 41 -1.52 0.63 -10.53
CA ARG A 41 -0.28 1.41 -10.53
C ARG A 41 -0.55 2.91 -10.53
N ASP A 42 -1.57 3.33 -11.27
CA ASP A 42 -1.96 4.74 -11.38
C ASP A 42 -2.62 5.22 -10.09
N ASP A 43 -3.47 4.40 -9.46
CA ASP A 43 -4.03 4.67 -8.13
C ASP A 43 -2.94 4.78 -7.06
N VAL A 44 -1.97 3.87 -7.05
CA VAL A 44 -0.84 3.90 -6.10
C VAL A 44 0.06 5.11 -6.36
N ARG A 45 0.15 5.62 -7.60
CA ARG A 45 0.87 6.87 -7.89
C ARG A 45 0.11 8.08 -7.38
N LEU A 46 -1.21 8.12 -7.60
CA LEU A 46 -2.05 9.22 -7.13
C LEU A 46 -2.06 9.29 -5.61
N ALA A 47 -2.26 8.16 -4.93
CA ALA A 47 -2.20 8.07 -3.47
C ALA A 47 -0.86 8.61 -2.94
N ARG A 48 0.26 8.22 -3.55
CA ARG A 48 1.58 8.78 -3.19
C ARG A 48 1.65 10.29 -3.36
N GLN A 49 1.11 10.84 -4.45
CA GLN A 49 1.10 12.29 -4.68
C GLN A 49 0.27 13.02 -3.62
N VAL A 50 -0.90 12.47 -3.29
CA VAL A 50 -1.77 13.01 -2.23
C VAL A 50 -1.06 12.97 -0.89
N ASP A 51 -0.43 11.85 -0.54
CA ASP A 51 0.34 11.72 0.71
C ASP A 51 1.47 12.75 0.79
N PHE A 52 2.16 13.02 -0.33
CA PHE A 52 3.17 14.08 -0.37
C PHE A 52 2.58 15.48 -0.22
N ASP A 53 1.41 15.75 -0.79
CA ASP A 53 0.74 17.05 -0.67
C ASP A 53 0.17 17.27 0.73
N LEU A 54 -0.18 16.21 1.45
CA LEU A 54 -0.67 16.23 2.83
C LEU A 54 0.43 16.05 3.88
N ALA A 55 1.68 15.85 3.48
CA ALA A 55 2.76 15.58 4.41
C ALA A 55 2.92 16.73 5.43
N PRO A 56 3.06 16.42 6.73
CA PRO A 56 2.99 17.41 7.80
C PRO A 56 4.23 18.30 7.91
N LEU A 57 5.41 17.82 7.52
CA LEU A 57 6.67 18.55 7.65
C LEU A 57 7.08 19.15 6.31
N ARG A 58 6.65 20.39 6.07
CA ARG A 58 6.89 21.13 4.82
C ARG A 58 7.93 22.24 4.97
N SER A 59 8.22 22.65 6.20
CA SER A 59 9.15 23.72 6.52
C SER A 59 10.01 23.39 7.74
N ARG A 60 11.07 24.19 7.95
CA ARG A 60 11.89 24.12 9.16
C ARG A 60 11.07 24.41 10.43
N ALA A 61 10.06 25.29 10.34
CA ALA A 61 9.18 25.60 11.47
C ALA A 61 8.33 24.38 11.85
N ASP A 62 7.75 23.67 10.87
CA ASP A 62 6.98 22.45 11.10
C ASP A 62 7.84 21.38 11.76
N LEU A 63 9.06 21.18 11.24
CA LEU A 63 10.01 20.22 11.76
C LEU A 63 10.40 20.54 13.22
N ASN A 64 10.69 21.80 13.53
CA ASN A 64 11.01 22.21 14.90
C ASN A 64 9.82 22.00 15.85
N GLY A 65 8.61 22.36 15.41
CA GLY A 65 7.38 22.14 16.17
C GLY A 65 7.10 20.66 16.42
N TYR A 66 7.35 19.83 15.41
CA TYR A 66 7.22 18.38 15.48
C TYR A 66 8.25 17.74 16.42
N MET A 67 9.53 18.12 16.31
CA MET A 67 10.59 17.63 17.19
C MET A 67 10.35 17.99 18.66
N SER A 68 9.68 19.11 18.93
CA SER A 68 9.30 19.51 20.29
C SER A 68 8.18 18.65 20.88
N ARG A 69 7.41 17.95 20.03
CA ARG A 69 6.24 17.16 20.41
C ARG A 69 6.09 15.92 19.52
N ILE A 70 7.11 15.06 19.51
CA ILE A 70 7.07 13.83 18.72
C ILE A 70 5.97 12.90 19.27
N PRO A 71 4.96 12.52 18.46
CA PRO A 71 3.93 11.56 18.88
C PRO A 71 4.53 10.19 19.20
N LYS A 72 3.94 9.47 20.16
CA LYS A 72 4.43 8.13 20.57
C LYS A 72 4.35 7.10 19.46
N ASP A 73 3.33 7.21 18.61
CA ASP A 73 3.04 6.37 17.45
C ASP A 73 3.71 6.86 16.16
N SER A 74 4.60 7.86 16.28
CA SER A 74 5.30 8.38 15.11
C SER A 74 6.15 7.30 14.41
N PRO A 75 6.12 7.24 13.07
CA PRO A 75 7.04 6.43 12.27
C PRO A 75 8.52 6.70 12.55
N ILE A 76 8.90 7.92 12.97
CA ILE A 76 10.30 8.26 13.26
C ILE A 76 10.85 7.47 14.46
N ASN A 77 9.97 6.99 15.35
CA ASN A 77 10.35 6.19 16.51
C ASN A 77 10.86 4.79 16.12
N ALA A 78 10.76 4.41 14.83
CA ALA A 78 11.46 3.23 14.30
C ALA A 78 12.98 3.41 14.25
N LEU A 79 13.48 4.65 14.36
CA LEU A 79 14.89 4.97 14.46
C LEU A 79 15.31 5.22 15.92
N PRO A 80 16.55 4.87 16.31
CA PRO A 80 17.15 5.40 17.53
C PRO A 80 17.09 6.93 17.56
N VAL A 81 16.94 7.53 18.75
CA VAL A 81 16.78 8.99 18.91
C VAL A 81 17.91 9.78 18.22
N SER A 82 19.15 9.30 18.31
CA SER A 82 20.30 9.93 17.65
C SER A 82 20.22 9.85 16.12
N ALA A 83 19.78 8.72 15.57
CA ALA A 83 19.59 8.51 14.14
C ALA A 83 18.44 9.38 13.60
N ALA A 84 17.32 9.45 14.33
CA ALA A 84 16.21 10.34 14.00
C ALA A 84 16.64 11.82 13.93
N LYS A 85 17.46 12.26 14.90
CA LYS A 85 18.02 13.61 14.92
C LYS A 85 18.90 13.87 13.70
N ARG A 86 19.85 12.98 13.39
CA ARG A 86 20.73 13.12 12.21
C ARG A 86 19.94 13.10 10.89
N PHE A 87 18.91 12.27 10.80
CA PHE A 87 18.00 12.26 9.66
C PHE A 87 17.34 13.64 9.47
N PHE A 88 16.70 14.18 10.50
CA PHE A 88 16.05 15.50 10.41
C PHE A 88 17.02 16.66 10.18
N GLU A 89 18.25 16.58 10.71
CA GLU A 89 19.30 17.56 10.43
C GLU A 89 19.73 17.55 8.96
N SER A 90 19.68 16.38 8.30
CA SER A 90 19.97 16.26 6.86
C SER A 90 18.85 16.78 5.96
N VAL A 91 17.64 17.02 6.50
CA VAL A 91 16.50 17.51 5.70
C VAL A 91 16.71 18.99 5.38
N GLU A 92 16.76 19.28 4.08
CA GLU A 92 16.81 20.64 3.56
C GLU A 92 15.46 21.05 2.99
N PHE A 93 15.12 22.33 3.16
CA PHE A 93 13.84 22.91 2.75
C PHE A 93 14.05 24.12 1.84
N ASN A 94 13.12 24.32 0.91
CA ASN A 94 12.92 25.55 0.16
C ASN A 94 11.45 26.00 0.23
N GLU A 95 11.08 27.01 -0.57
CA GLU A 95 9.72 27.57 -0.61
C GLU A 95 8.64 26.58 -1.07
N LYS A 96 9.04 25.47 -1.70
CA LYS A 96 8.15 24.42 -2.22
C LYS A 96 8.10 23.18 -1.33
N GLY A 97 8.92 23.10 -0.27
CA GLY A 97 8.99 21.94 0.63
C GLY A 97 10.40 21.37 0.73
N VAL A 98 10.48 20.05 0.87
CA VAL A 98 11.75 19.33 1.05
C VAL A 98 12.52 19.26 -0.27
N THR A 99 13.79 19.63 -0.26
CA THR A 99 14.68 19.56 -1.42
C THR A 99 15.52 18.31 -1.45
N THR A 100 16.10 17.94 -0.30
CA THR A 100 16.99 16.79 -0.16
C THR A 100 17.03 16.31 1.29
N PHE A 101 17.49 15.08 1.48
CA PHE A 101 17.75 14.46 2.77
C PHE A 101 18.71 13.27 2.58
N SER A 102 19.34 12.81 3.66
CA SER A 102 20.20 11.64 3.63
C SER A 102 19.44 10.34 3.88
N TYR A 103 19.70 9.31 3.08
CA TYR A 103 19.18 7.95 3.27
C TYR A 103 20.00 7.12 4.26
N GLN A 104 21.12 7.64 4.78
CA GLN A 104 22.08 6.87 5.57
C GLN A 104 21.42 6.21 6.80
N GLU A 105 20.65 6.98 7.56
CA GLU A 105 19.94 6.49 8.75
C GLU A 105 18.77 5.56 8.38
N LEU A 106 18.32 5.56 7.13
CA LEU A 106 17.20 4.76 6.64
C LEU A 106 17.62 3.39 6.08
N SER A 107 18.91 3.19 5.82
CA SER A 107 19.46 2.05 5.06
C SER A 107 19.21 0.65 5.66
N GLY A 108 18.92 0.55 6.96
CA GLY A 108 18.63 -0.71 7.66
C GLY A 108 17.15 -1.02 7.87
N LEU A 109 16.24 -0.16 7.41
CA LEU A 109 14.80 -0.31 7.63
C LEU A 109 14.13 -1.06 6.47
N THR A 110 12.98 -1.68 6.76
CA THR A 110 12.13 -2.23 5.69
C THR A 110 11.57 -1.09 4.84
N ALA A 111 11.31 -1.37 3.56
CA ALA A 111 10.74 -0.39 2.63
C ALA A 111 9.45 0.28 3.18
N SER A 112 8.59 -0.49 3.86
CA SER A 112 7.38 0.04 4.50
C SER A 112 7.67 1.06 5.60
N ARG A 113 8.70 0.82 6.43
CA ARG A 113 9.10 1.75 7.50
C ARG A 113 9.78 2.98 6.93
N VAL A 114 10.63 2.82 5.91
CA VAL A 114 11.22 3.94 5.18
C VAL A 114 10.09 4.82 4.62
N TYR A 115 9.11 4.23 3.94
CA TYR A 115 7.99 4.98 3.38
C TYR A 115 7.17 5.71 4.44
N ALA A 116 6.90 5.08 5.59
CA ALA A 116 6.19 5.72 6.70
C ALA A 116 6.97 6.89 7.31
N ILE A 117 8.30 6.84 7.35
CA ILE A 117 9.12 7.99 7.76
C ILE A 117 9.11 9.07 6.69
N LEU A 118 9.22 8.68 5.41
CA LEU A 118 9.21 9.63 4.30
C LEU A 118 7.84 10.33 4.15
N SER A 119 6.73 9.71 4.54
CA SER A 119 5.41 10.37 4.52
C SER A 119 5.28 11.50 5.56
N LEU A 120 6.19 11.57 6.55
CA LEU A 120 6.28 12.71 7.45
C LEU A 120 6.76 13.96 6.71
N ILE A 121 7.57 13.80 5.67
CA ILE A 121 8.23 14.90 4.97
C ILE A 121 7.70 15.03 3.54
N ALA A 122 7.45 16.26 3.08
CA ALA A 122 6.92 16.49 1.74
C ALA A 122 8.03 16.42 0.67
N TYR A 123 8.58 15.23 0.39
CA TYR A 123 9.55 15.06 -0.69
C TYR A 123 8.87 14.64 -1.99
N LYS A 124 8.66 15.60 -2.90
CA LYS A 124 8.33 15.28 -4.29
C LYS A 124 9.60 14.87 -5.01
N ALA A 125 9.87 13.57 -5.05
CA ALA A 125 10.80 13.00 -6.01
C ALA A 125 10.34 13.45 -7.40
N ARG A 126 11.07 14.38 -8.02
CA ARG A 126 10.85 14.71 -9.42
C ARG A 126 10.95 13.38 -10.17
N HIS A 127 9.88 13.01 -10.87
CA HIS A 127 9.82 11.82 -11.70
C HIS A 127 11.14 11.70 -12.48
N ASN A 128 11.97 10.74 -12.11
CA ASN A 128 13.14 10.35 -12.86
C ASN A 128 12.72 9.07 -13.59
N PRO A 129 12.31 9.17 -14.88
CA PRO A 129 11.87 8.01 -15.65
C PRO A 129 13.08 7.16 -16.07
N CYS A 130 13.87 6.65 -15.12
CA CYS A 130 15.01 5.78 -15.42
C CYS A 130 15.29 4.86 -14.22
N LEU A 131 14.48 3.81 -14.07
CA LEU A 131 14.85 2.56 -13.42
C LEU A 131 14.57 1.46 -14.44
N GLY A 132 15.44 1.37 -15.45
CA GLY A 132 15.29 0.48 -16.60
C GLY A 132 16.14 0.86 -17.81
N CYS A 133 17.42 1.20 -17.59
CA CYS A 133 18.44 1.12 -18.63
C CYS A 133 19.39 -0.01 -18.26
#